data_AF-A0A8J6NFA2-F1
#
_entry.id   AF-A0A8J6NFA2-F1
#
_cell.length_a   1.000
_cell.length_b   1.000
_cell.length_c   1.000
_cell.angle_alpha   90.00
_cell.angle_beta   90.00
_cell.angle_gamma   90.00
#
_symmetry.space_group_name_H-M   'P 1'
#
loop_
_entity.id
_entity.type
_entity.pdbx_description
1 polymer ?
#
loop_
_entity_poly.entity_id
_entity_poly.type
_entity_poly.pdbx_seq_one_letter_code
_entity_poly.pdbx_strand_id
1 'polypeptide(L)'
;NPICREAKKFAIIAACERGEIEYARTDGMDFSDPVLELIGKRVLVIHRESFERWAKRIDATVDLHLPTKASYLNSDHSFYAKELKIAVETWVELHERNPPNGIPKGGHKKYILDWLEENVPDLGSNARERIAMIINPNPKGGASPSQFSW
;
A
#
# COMPACT_ATOMS: atom_id res chain seq x y z
N ASN A 1 4.88 -6.94 14.17
CA ASN A 1 4.82 -7.99 13.12
C ASN A 1 6.22 -8.60 12.97
N PRO A 2 6.41 -9.89 13.30
CA PRO A 2 7.71 -10.57 13.24
C PRO A 2 8.31 -10.65 11.83
N ILE A 3 7.48 -10.76 10.79
CA ILE A 3 7.92 -10.81 9.38
C ILE A 3 8.59 -9.48 8.99
N CYS A 4 7.99 -8.35 9.38
CA CYS A 4 8.57 -7.03 9.09
C CYS A 4 9.91 -6.80 9.80
N ARG A 5 10.12 -7.40 10.98
CA ARG A 5 11.39 -7.29 11.71
C ARG A 5 12.49 -8.04 10.97
N GLU A 6 12.19 -9.24 10.48
CA GLU A 6 13.16 -10.05 9.75
C GLU A 6 13.53 -9.43 8.39
N ALA A 7 12.54 -8.89 7.67
CA ALA A 7 12.78 -8.17 6.42
C ALA A 7 13.72 -6.96 6.61
N LYS A 8 13.50 -6.17 7.68
CA LYS A 8 14.37 -5.03 8.02
C LYS A 8 15.80 -5.47 8.33
N LYS A 9 15.96 -6.58 9.03
CA LYS A 9 17.27 -7.15 9.36
C LYS A 9 18.03 -7.54 8.09
N PHE A 10 17.40 -8.25 7.16
CA PHE A 10 18.03 -8.63 5.89
C PHE A 10 18.34 -7.42 5.01
N ALA A 11 17.49 -6.40 4.98
CA ALA A 11 17.75 -5.16 4.24
C ALA A 11 19.03 -4.46 4.72
N ILE A 12 19.22 -4.38 6.04
CA ILE A 12 20.42 -3.80 6.64
C ILE A 12 21.66 -4.64 6.33
N ILE A 13 21.58 -5.97 6.46
CA ILE A 13 22.69 -6.88 6.13
C ILE A 13 23.14 -6.67 4.69
N ALA A 14 22.20 -6.69 3.76
CA ALA A 14 22.50 -6.54 2.34
C ALA A 14 23.09 -5.15 2.02
N ALA A 15 22.65 -4.10 2.72
CA ALA A 15 23.21 -2.76 2.55
C ALA A 15 24.65 -2.65 3.10
N CYS A 16 24.97 -3.32 4.21
CA CYS A 16 26.34 -3.45 4.68
C CYS A 16 27.22 -4.21 3.67
N GLU A 17 26.75 -5.35 3.14
CA GLU A 17 27.50 -6.15 2.16
C GLU A 17 27.74 -5.42 0.83
N ARG A 18 26.82 -4.53 0.42
CA ARG A 18 26.99 -3.66 -0.75
C ARG A 18 27.86 -2.42 -0.48
N GLY A 19 28.34 -2.23 0.76
CA GLY A 19 29.12 -1.06 1.15
C GLY A 19 28.28 0.24 1.20
N GLU A 20 26.96 0.15 1.25
CA GLU A 20 26.06 1.31 1.35
C GLU A 20 25.93 1.84 2.77
N ILE A 21 26.23 0.98 3.75
CA ILE A 21 26.28 1.27 5.18
C ILE A 21 27.66 0.85 5.68
N GLU A 22 28.40 1.80 6.23
CA GLU A 22 29.67 1.53 6.91
C GLU A 22 29.44 0.82 8.23
N TYR A 23 30.29 -0.16 8.53
CA TYR A 23 30.26 -0.91 9.78
C TYR A 23 31.67 -1.26 10.25
N ALA A 24 31.80 -1.56 11.53
CA ALA A 24 33.01 -1.97 12.20
C ALA A 24 32.74 -3.21 13.07
N ARG A 25 33.81 -3.82 13.57
CA ARG A 25 33.72 -4.85 14.61
C ARG A 25 34.15 -4.28 15.95
N THR A 26 33.51 -4.70 17.04
CA THR A 26 33.90 -4.31 18.41
C THR A 26 35.20 -4.98 18.87
N ASP A 27 35.60 -6.08 18.25
CA ASP A 27 36.71 -6.94 18.68
C ASP A 27 38.07 -6.60 18.03
N GLY A 28 38.12 -5.61 17.14
CA GLY A 28 39.34 -5.16 16.48
C GLY A 28 39.91 -6.13 15.45
N MET A 29 39.18 -7.20 15.09
CA MET A 29 39.56 -8.13 14.03
C MET A 29 39.13 -7.63 12.64
N ASP A 30 39.67 -8.25 11.59
CA ASP A 30 39.39 -7.89 10.20
C ASP A 30 37.99 -8.32 9.72
N PHE A 31 37.62 -7.81 8.54
CA PHE A 31 36.29 -7.97 7.93
C PHE A 31 36.16 -9.26 7.09
N SER A 32 36.85 -10.33 7.45
CA SER A 32 36.81 -11.59 6.67
C SER A 32 35.48 -12.33 6.75
N ASP A 33 34.73 -12.14 7.84
CA ASP A 33 33.46 -12.83 8.09
C ASP A 33 32.29 -12.09 7.40
N PRO A 34 31.29 -12.81 6.84
CA PRO A 34 30.06 -12.22 6.35
C PRO A 34 29.31 -11.41 7.43
N VAL A 35 28.63 -10.34 7.04
CA VAL A 35 27.90 -9.45 7.97
C VAL A 35 26.87 -10.20 8.81
N LEU A 36 26.20 -11.19 8.22
CA LEU A 36 25.24 -12.03 8.93
C LEU A 36 25.89 -12.78 10.12
N GLU A 37 27.12 -13.26 9.97
CA GLU A 37 27.85 -13.94 11.03
C GLU A 37 28.27 -12.97 12.14
N LEU A 38 28.68 -11.75 11.79
CA LEU A 38 29.03 -10.70 12.76
C LEU A 38 27.84 -10.32 13.65
N ILE A 39 26.61 -10.33 13.09
CA ILE A 39 25.37 -10.13 13.86
C ILE A 39 25.14 -11.30 14.82
N GLY A 40 25.32 -12.54 14.34
CA GLY A 40 25.21 -13.74 15.18
C GLY A 40 26.18 -13.73 16.36
N LYS A 41 27.41 -13.27 16.12
CA LYS A 41 28.48 -13.10 17.12
C LYS A 41 28.29 -11.85 18.01
N ARG A 42 27.34 -10.96 17.69
CA ARG A 42 27.08 -9.68 18.38
C ARG A 42 28.30 -8.74 18.44
N VAL A 43 29.13 -8.76 17.41
CA VAL A 43 30.33 -7.91 17.30
C VAL A 43 30.19 -6.80 16.25
N LEU A 44 29.10 -6.80 15.48
CA LEU A 44 28.85 -5.77 14.46
C LEU A 44 28.47 -4.42 15.10
N VAL A 45 29.19 -3.37 14.72
CA VAL A 45 28.86 -1.96 15.02
C VAL A 45 28.53 -1.25 13.72
N ILE A 46 27.37 -0.62 13.63
CA ILE A 46 26.97 0.14 12.45
C ILE A 46 27.36 1.60 12.65
N HIS A 47 27.97 2.22 11.64
CA HIS A 47 28.23 3.65 11.66
C HIS A 47 26.91 4.43 11.47
N ARG A 48 26.53 5.18 12.50
CA ARG A 48 25.22 5.84 12.60
C ARG A 48 24.93 6.75 11.41
N GLU A 49 25.84 7.65 11.05
CA GLU A 49 25.60 8.61 9.97
C GLU A 49 25.49 7.93 8.60
N SER A 50 26.23 6.84 8.40
CA SER A 50 26.17 6.07 7.15
C SER A 50 24.81 5.37 7.02
N PHE A 51 24.34 4.76 8.12
CA PHE A 51 23.00 4.22 8.22
C PHE A 51 21.91 5.28 7.99
N GLU A 52 22.00 6.45 8.64
CA GLU A 52 21.00 7.50 8.49
C GLU A 52 20.95 8.04 7.05
N ARG A 53 22.11 8.19 6.38
CA ARG A 53 22.18 8.53 4.96
C ARG A 53 21.50 7.47 4.09
N TRP A 54 21.76 6.19 4.35
CA TRP A 54 21.11 5.09 3.64
C TRP A 54 19.60 5.06 3.87
N ALA A 55 19.15 5.16 5.12
CA ALA A 55 17.73 5.15 5.47
C ALA A 55 16.98 6.29 4.80
N LYS A 56 17.54 7.51 4.79
CA LYS A 56 16.95 8.66 4.07
C LYS A 56 16.85 8.41 2.56
N ARG A 57 17.83 7.77 1.94
CA ARG A 57 17.74 7.39 0.51
C ARG A 57 16.62 6.38 0.29
N ILE A 58 16.55 5.34 1.12
CA ILE A 58 15.48 4.34 1.02
C ILE A 58 14.13 5.01 1.23
N ASP A 59 13.94 5.86 2.25
CA ASP A 59 12.68 6.57 2.47
C ASP A 59 12.32 7.48 1.28
N ALA A 60 13.29 8.22 0.72
CA ALA A 60 13.10 9.00 -0.50
C ALA A 60 12.82 8.16 -1.75
N THR A 61 13.25 6.90 -1.77
CA THR A 61 13.01 5.93 -2.86
C THR A 61 11.68 5.17 -2.63
N VAL A 62 11.27 5.02 -1.38
CA VAL A 62 9.98 4.46 -0.95
C VAL A 62 8.86 5.48 -1.16
N ASP A 63 9.18 6.77 -1.20
CA ASP A 63 8.32 7.81 -1.80
C ASP A 63 8.07 7.62 -3.31
N LEU A 64 8.66 6.58 -3.94
CA LEU A 64 8.52 6.26 -5.37
C LEU A 64 7.89 4.89 -5.68
N HIS A 65 7.08 4.29 -4.80
CA HIS A 65 6.16 3.21 -5.21
C HIS A 65 4.74 3.26 -4.58
N LEU A 66 4.36 4.37 -3.95
CA LEU A 66 2.97 4.81 -4.16
C LEU A 66 2.91 5.18 -5.65
N PRO A 67 2.06 4.55 -6.48
CA PRO A 67 1.96 4.90 -7.89
C PRO A 67 1.75 6.41 -7.93
N THR A 68 2.75 7.12 -8.46
CA THR A 68 2.73 8.58 -8.65
C THR A 68 1.37 8.94 -9.19
N LYS A 69 0.53 9.52 -8.33
CA LYS A 69 -0.82 9.97 -8.67
C LYS A 69 -1.57 8.99 -9.57
N ALA A 70 -1.75 7.74 -9.11
CA ALA A 70 -2.68 6.78 -9.70
C ALA A 70 -2.68 6.78 -11.24
N SER A 71 -1.57 6.38 -11.87
CA SER A 71 -1.41 6.38 -13.34
C SER A 71 -2.53 5.63 -14.07
N TYR A 72 -3.16 4.64 -13.42
CA TYR A 72 -4.33 3.91 -13.90
C TYR A 72 -5.63 4.75 -13.96
N LEU A 73 -5.65 5.94 -13.35
CA LEU A 73 -6.69 6.95 -13.47
C LEU A 73 -6.45 7.90 -14.66
N ASN A 74 -5.25 7.90 -15.24
CA ASN A 74 -4.99 8.65 -16.46
C ASN A 74 -5.70 7.96 -17.63
N SER A 75 -6.55 8.70 -18.35
CA SER A 75 -7.28 8.21 -19.52
C SER A 75 -6.37 7.68 -20.62
N ASP A 76 -5.14 8.17 -20.68
CA ASP A 76 -4.17 7.82 -21.72
C ASP A 76 -3.36 6.55 -21.37
N HIS A 77 -3.57 5.97 -20.18
CA HIS A 77 -2.86 4.78 -19.75
C HIS A 77 -3.45 3.52 -20.40
N SER A 78 -2.59 2.60 -20.85
CA SER A 78 -3.01 1.36 -21.52
C SER A 78 -3.93 0.46 -20.68
N PHE A 79 -3.94 0.65 -19.37
CA PHE A 79 -4.80 -0.05 -18.41
C PHE A 79 -5.87 0.85 -17.79
N TYR A 80 -6.18 1.99 -18.40
CA TYR A 80 -7.24 2.86 -17.94
C TYR A 80 -8.58 2.11 -17.95
N ALA A 81 -9.26 2.13 -16.81
CA ALA A 81 -10.61 1.60 -16.68
C ALA A 81 -11.54 2.70 -16.15
N LYS A 82 -12.49 3.13 -16.99
CA LYS A 82 -13.45 4.19 -16.65
C LYS A 82 -14.18 3.91 -15.33
N GLU A 83 -14.64 2.67 -15.14
CA GLU A 83 -15.32 2.26 -13.90
C GLU A 83 -14.42 2.29 -12.67
N LEU A 84 -13.14 1.92 -12.82
CA LEU A 84 -12.17 1.99 -11.71
C LEU A 84 -11.93 3.43 -11.29
N LYS A 85 -11.81 4.35 -12.26
CA LYS A 85 -11.68 5.77 -11.96
C LYS A 85 -12.87 6.30 -11.19
N ILE A 86 -14.09 6.00 -11.66
CA ILE A 86 -15.31 6.42 -10.99
C ILE A 86 -15.39 5.81 -9.58
N ALA A 87 -15.03 4.53 -9.40
CA ALA A 87 -15.01 3.90 -8.08
C ALA A 87 -14.09 4.62 -7.10
N VAL A 88 -12.86 4.94 -7.52
CA VAL A 88 -11.89 5.66 -6.69
C VAL A 88 -12.37 7.07 -6.36
N GLU A 89 -12.86 7.82 -7.36
CA GLU A 89 -13.37 9.19 -7.15
C GLU A 89 -14.58 9.19 -6.20
N THR A 90 -15.49 8.23 -6.35
CA THR A 90 -16.65 8.08 -5.48
C THR A 90 -16.25 7.73 -4.05
N TRP A 91 -15.27 6.85 -3.86
CA TRP A 91 -14.76 6.52 -2.54
C TRP A 91 -14.16 7.74 -1.85
N VAL A 92 -13.26 8.47 -2.53
CA VAL A 92 -12.63 9.67 -1.98
C VAL A 92 -13.69 10.69 -1.57
N GLU A 93 -14.71 10.87 -2.40
CA GLU A 93 -15.78 11.82 -2.09
C GLU A 93 -16.62 11.39 -0.88
N LEU A 94 -17.10 10.14 -0.86
CA LEU A 94 -18.05 9.66 0.15
C LEU A 94 -17.42 9.19 1.46
N HIS A 95 -16.12 8.93 1.49
CA HIS A 95 -15.46 8.33 2.66
C HIS A 95 -14.28 9.14 3.19
N GLU A 96 -13.65 9.99 2.37
CA GLU A 96 -12.54 10.83 2.84
C GLU A 96 -12.96 12.30 3.00
N ARG A 97 -13.66 12.86 2.01
CA ARG A 97 -14.05 14.28 2.01
C ARG A 97 -15.36 14.53 2.73
N ASN A 98 -16.38 13.74 2.41
CA ASN A 98 -17.75 13.92 2.91
C ASN A 98 -18.29 12.62 3.52
N PRO A 99 -17.64 12.07 4.57
CA PRO A 99 -18.12 10.86 5.21
C PRO A 99 -19.51 11.05 5.85
N PRO A 100 -20.41 10.07 5.71
CA PRO A 100 -21.70 10.13 6.38
C PRO A 100 -21.53 10.02 7.91
N ASN A 101 -22.31 10.79 8.66
CA ASN A 101 -22.38 10.71 10.12
C ASN A 101 -23.13 9.44 10.54
N GLY A 102 -22.43 8.31 10.57
CA GLY A 102 -22.99 7.00 10.89
C GLY A 102 -23.53 6.26 9.65
N ILE A 103 -24.46 5.34 9.86
CA ILE A 103 -25.04 4.52 8.78
C ILE A 103 -26.07 5.37 8.01
N PRO A 104 -25.89 5.62 6.70
CA PRO A 104 -26.86 6.36 5.90
C PRO A 104 -28.24 5.71 5.89
N LYS A 105 -29.29 6.51 5.67
CA LYS A 105 -30.66 6.01 5.51
C LYS A 105 -30.72 5.05 4.30
N GLY A 106 -31.10 3.79 4.54
CA GLY A 106 -31.09 2.73 3.52
C GLY A 106 -29.74 2.03 3.33
N GLY A 107 -28.75 2.34 4.16
CA GLY A 107 -27.43 1.71 4.18
C GLY A 107 -26.43 2.31 3.20
N HIS A 108 -25.15 1.95 3.37
CA HIS A 108 -24.05 2.48 2.56
C HIS A 108 -24.22 2.20 1.06
N LYS A 109 -24.69 1.00 0.68
CA LYS A 109 -24.90 0.66 -0.74
C LYS A 109 -25.89 1.61 -1.42
N LYS A 110 -27.04 1.88 -0.77
CA LYS A 110 -28.04 2.80 -1.33
C LYS A 110 -27.48 4.22 -1.44
N TYR A 111 -26.78 4.68 -0.41
CA TYR A 111 -26.13 6.00 -0.40
C TYR A 111 -25.15 6.18 -1.57
N ILE A 112 -24.34 5.15 -1.86
CA ILE A 112 -23.43 5.16 -3.01
C ILE A 112 -24.20 5.18 -4.34
N LEU A 113 -25.24 4.36 -4.47
CA LEU A 113 -26.06 4.30 -5.69
C LEU A 113 -26.75 5.64 -5.99
N ASP A 114 -27.34 6.26 -4.98
CA ASP A 114 -28.02 7.56 -5.10
C ASP A 114 -27.00 8.64 -5.54
N TRP A 115 -25.80 8.66 -4.94
CA TRP A 115 -24.75 9.61 -5.34
C TRP A 115 -24.27 9.39 -6.78
N LEU A 116 -24.07 8.13 -7.21
CA LEU A 116 -23.64 7.80 -8.57
C LEU A 116 -24.70 8.18 -9.63
N GLU A 117 -25.98 8.04 -9.29
CA GLU A 117 -27.08 8.44 -10.17
C GLU A 117 -27.13 9.96 -10.38
N GLU A 118 -26.88 10.72 -9.32
CA GLU A 118 -26.87 12.18 -9.37
C GLU A 118 -25.61 12.77 -10.03
N ASN A 119 -24.43 12.17 -9.79
CA ASN A 119 -23.14 12.76 -10.16
C ASN A 119 -22.49 12.11 -11.39
N VAL A 120 -22.93 10.92 -11.80
CA VAL A 120 -22.40 10.19 -12.96
C VAL A 120 -23.54 9.59 -13.80
N PRO A 121 -24.43 10.42 -14.38
CA PRO A 121 -25.67 9.95 -15.03
C PRO A 121 -25.42 9.05 -16.24
N ASP A 122 -24.29 9.21 -16.93
CA ASP A 122 -23.90 8.38 -18.08
C ASP A 122 -23.43 6.96 -17.69
N LEU A 123 -23.36 6.65 -16.38
CA LEU A 123 -22.97 5.34 -15.89
C LEU A 123 -24.15 4.38 -15.94
N GLY A 124 -24.01 3.33 -16.76
CA GLY A 124 -25.02 2.27 -16.87
C GLY A 124 -25.34 1.63 -15.52
N SER A 125 -26.59 1.21 -15.34
CA SER A 125 -27.11 0.64 -14.08
C SER A 125 -26.24 -0.53 -13.55
N ASN A 126 -25.82 -1.43 -14.43
CA ASN A 126 -24.95 -2.56 -14.06
C ASN A 126 -23.57 -2.11 -13.54
N ALA A 127 -23.02 -1.03 -14.10
CA ALA A 127 -21.74 -0.48 -13.67
C ALA A 127 -21.86 0.23 -12.32
N ARG A 128 -22.96 0.99 -12.11
CA ARG A 128 -23.31 1.58 -10.81
C ARG A 128 -23.39 0.53 -9.71
N GLU A 129 -24.09 -0.58 -9.96
CA GLU A 129 -24.22 -1.70 -9.01
C GLU A 129 -22.87 -2.34 -8.66
N ARG A 130 -22.01 -2.60 -9.66
CA ARG A 130 -20.67 -3.15 -9.41
C ARG A 130 -19.81 -2.20 -8.58
N ILE A 131 -19.79 -0.91 -8.94
CA ILE A 131 -19.02 0.09 -8.21
C ILE A 131 -19.51 0.15 -6.76
N ALA A 132 -20.82 0.31 -6.56
CA ALA A 132 -21.42 0.35 -5.22
C ALA A 132 -21.14 -0.89 -4.39
N MET A 133 -21.01 -2.07 -5.02
CA MET A 133 -20.60 -3.29 -4.32
C MET A 133 -19.12 -3.28 -3.93
N ILE A 134 -18.22 -2.83 -4.81
CA ILE A 134 -16.77 -2.80 -4.58
C ILE A 134 -16.41 -1.79 -3.49
N ILE A 135 -17.03 -0.62 -3.48
CA ILE A 135 -16.66 0.49 -2.59
C ILE A 135 -17.51 0.56 -1.31
N ASN A 136 -18.45 -0.37 -1.12
CA ASN A 136 -19.26 -0.41 0.10
C ASN A 136 -18.43 -0.94 1.29
N PRO A 137 -18.25 -0.15 2.37
CA PRO A 137 -17.46 -0.56 3.53
C PRO A 137 -18.13 -1.68 4.35
N ASN A 138 -19.43 -1.96 4.13
CA ASN A 138 -20.14 -3.03 4.82
C ASN A 138 -20.13 -4.33 3.98
N PRO A 139 -19.38 -5.36 4.40
CA PRO A 139 -19.25 -6.61 3.64
C PRO A 139 -20.53 -7.45 3.60
N LYS A 140 -21.52 -7.20 4.48
CA LYS A 140 -22.80 -7.94 4.48
C LYS A 140 -23.69 -7.67 3.25
N GLY A 141 -23.29 -6.75 2.37
CA GLY A 141 -24.01 -6.43 1.12
C GLY A 141 -23.30 -6.89 -0.16
N GLY A 142 -22.19 -7.65 -0.07
CA GLY A 142 -21.34 -7.99 -1.21
C GLY A 142 -21.35 -9.47 -1.54
N ALA A 143 -21.77 -9.80 -2.76
CA ALA A 143 -21.90 -11.12 -3.39
C ALA A 143 -23.09 -12.00 -2.92
N SER A 144 -23.90 -12.44 -3.90
CA SER A 144 -24.68 -13.67 -3.74
C SER A 144 -23.72 -14.82 -3.38
N PRO A 145 -24.12 -15.79 -2.54
CA PRO A 145 -23.30 -16.96 -2.26
C PRO A 145 -22.90 -17.60 -3.58
N SER A 146 -21.59 -17.69 -3.85
CA SER A 146 -21.07 -18.44 -4.99
C SER A 146 -21.53 -19.89 -4.84
N GLN A 147 -22.42 -20.35 -5.72
CA GLN A 147 -22.91 -21.74 -5.78
C GLN A 147 -21.84 -22.77 -6.18
N PHE A 148 -20.56 -22.43 -6.12
CA PHE A 148 -19.48 -23.39 -6.35
C PHE A 148 -19.10 -24.04 -5.02
N SER A 149 -19.72 -25.18 -4.73
CA SER A 149 -19.17 -26.18 -3.82
C SER A 149 -17.97 -26.85 -4.49
N TRP A 150 -16.82 -26.81 -3.83
CA TRP A 150 -15.77 -27.81 -4.05
C TRP A 150 -16.12 -29.08 -3.28
#